data_AF-A0A544BPR8-F1
#
_entry.id   AF-A0A544BPR8-F1
#
_cell.length_a   1.000
_cell.length_b   1.000
_cell.length_c   1.000
_cell.angle_alpha   90.00
_cell.angle_beta   90.00
_cell.angle_gamma   90.00
#
_symmetry.space_group_name_H-M   'P 1'
#
loop_
_entity.id
_entity.type
_entity.pdbx_description
1 polymer ?
#
loop_
_entity_poly.entity_id
_entity_poly.type
_entity_poly.pdbx_seq_one_letter_code
_entity_poly.pdbx_strand_id
1 'polypeptide(L)'
;PESWNYSDNLPTDKAKTFLEKQQNSIARRIHKATQINVKTLYFVAGYSDGVNRQRPYNLSKLLYTIVEILPNNKRVMLANRTISNDADNWKDNDASDYNKKTTL
;
A
#
# COMPACT_ATOMS: atom_id res chain seq x y z
N PRO A 1 6.88 16.69 10.77
CA PRO A 1 5.95 16.55 11.93
C PRO A 1 4.47 16.54 11.55
N GLU A 2 4.04 17.38 10.60
CA GLU A 2 2.59 17.55 10.28
C GLU A 2 2.04 16.64 9.15
N SER A 3 2.83 15.71 8.64
CA SER A 3 2.43 14.87 7.49
C SER A 3 1.80 13.54 7.89
N TRP A 4 1.84 13.19 9.17
CA TRP A 4 1.38 11.91 9.70
C TRP A 4 0.56 12.10 10.96
N ASN A 5 -0.60 11.45 11.02
CA ASN A 5 -1.39 11.28 12.23
C ASN A 5 -0.98 9.97 12.89
N TYR A 6 -0.26 10.06 14.02
CA TYR A 6 0.24 8.90 14.76
C TYR A 6 -0.84 8.18 15.57
N SER A 7 -1.94 8.85 15.93
CA SER A 7 -3.08 8.22 16.61
C SER A 7 -3.76 7.22 15.70
N ASP A 8 -4.07 7.66 14.48
CA ASP A 8 -4.85 6.87 13.51
C ASP A 8 -3.97 6.15 12.48
N ASN A 9 -2.65 6.30 12.60
CA ASN A 9 -1.62 5.76 11.70
C ASN A 9 -1.88 6.00 10.21
N LEU A 10 -2.14 7.26 9.84
CA LEU A 10 -2.46 7.64 8.46
C LEU A 10 -1.87 9.00 8.09
N PRO A 11 -1.62 9.29 6.80
CA PRO A 11 -1.17 10.61 6.38
C PRO A 11 -2.25 11.66 6.64
N THR A 12 -1.86 12.86 7.06
CA THR A 12 -2.81 13.98 7.17
C THR A 12 -3.42 14.31 5.80
N ASP A 13 -4.58 14.96 5.76
CA ASP A 13 -5.27 15.28 4.49
C ASP A 13 -4.39 16.06 3.51
N LYS A 14 -3.56 16.97 4.04
CA LYS A 14 -2.57 17.71 3.26
C LYS A 14 -1.52 16.77 2.64
N ALA A 15 -1.00 15.82 3.42
CA ALA A 15 -0.05 14.83 2.93
C ALA A 15 -0.70 13.85 1.94
N LYS A 16 -1.91 13.38 2.21
CA LYS A 16 -2.69 12.53 1.30
C LYS A 16 -2.91 13.21 -0.06
N THR A 17 -3.37 14.46 -0.06
CA THR A 17 -3.55 15.27 -1.27
C THR A 17 -2.25 15.40 -2.06
N PHE A 18 -1.13 15.61 -1.37
CA PHE A 18 0.19 15.66 -2.01
C PHE A 18 0.56 14.31 -2.65
N LEU A 19 0.38 13.20 -1.93
CA LEU A 19 0.68 11.85 -2.42
C LEU A 19 -0.16 11.49 -3.65
N GLU A 20 -1.45 11.82 -3.66
CA GLU A 20 -2.34 11.60 -4.81
C GLU A 20 -1.92 12.43 -6.04
N LYS A 21 -1.53 13.69 -5.84
CA LYS A 21 -0.96 14.53 -6.92
C LYS A 21 0.32 13.92 -7.49
N GLN A 22 1.20 13.41 -6.62
CA GLN A 22 2.45 12.76 -7.04
C GLN A 22 2.18 11.46 -7.81
N GLN A 23 1.25 10.64 -7.32
CA GLN A 23 0.81 9.39 -7.95
C GLN A 23 0.33 9.62 -9.39
N ASN A 24 -0.53 10.63 -9.59
CA ASN A 24 -1.04 11.03 -10.91
C ASN A 24 0.06 11.62 -11.81
N SER A 25 0.93 12.45 -11.25
CA SER A 25 2.04 13.05 -11.98
C SER A 25 3.01 11.99 -12.52
N ILE A 26 3.37 11.01 -11.68
CA ILE A 26 4.26 9.90 -12.05
C ILE A 26 3.63 9.05 -13.16
N ALA A 27 2.37 8.62 -12.99
CA ALA A 27 1.66 7.83 -13.99
C ALA A 27 1.62 8.55 -15.36
N ARG A 28 1.30 9.85 -15.36
CA ARG A 28 1.30 10.68 -16.59
C ARG A 28 2.68 10.77 -17.24
N ARG A 29 3.75 10.94 -16.47
CA ARG A 29 5.11 11.01 -17.02
C ARG A 29 5.55 9.69 -17.63
N ILE A 30 5.25 8.56 -16.97
CA ILE A 30 5.55 7.22 -17.49
C ILE A 30 4.80 7.01 -18.80
N HIS A 31 3.50 7.31 -18.83
CA HIS A 31 2.71 7.22 -20.06
C HIS A 31 3.27 8.10 -21.17
N LYS A 32 3.57 9.37 -20.90
CA LYS A 32 4.15 10.28 -21.90
C LYS A 32 5.46 9.74 -22.50
N ALA A 33 6.32 9.14 -21.67
CA ALA A 33 7.63 8.66 -22.09
C ALA A 33 7.59 7.28 -22.78
N THR A 34 6.64 6.42 -22.42
CA THR A 34 6.67 4.99 -22.81
C THR A 34 5.41 4.54 -23.55
N GLN A 35 4.36 5.36 -23.58
CA GLN A 35 3.00 5.00 -23.99
C GLN A 35 2.36 3.88 -23.15
N ILE A 36 2.98 3.49 -22.03
CA ILE A 36 2.47 2.47 -21.11
C ILE A 36 1.62 3.13 -20.03
N ASN A 37 0.40 2.64 -19.86
CA ASN A 37 -0.44 3.00 -18.72
C ASN A 37 -0.06 2.15 -17.50
N VAL A 38 0.23 2.81 -16.37
CA VAL A 38 0.61 2.15 -15.13
C VAL A 38 -0.33 2.54 -14.00
N LYS A 39 -0.68 1.56 -13.15
CA LYS A 39 -1.37 1.80 -11.88
C LYS A 39 -0.28 2.10 -10.83
N THR A 40 -0.22 3.34 -10.38
CA THR A 40 0.65 3.75 -9.28
C THR A 40 -0.10 3.62 -7.95
N LEU A 41 0.62 3.50 -6.83
CA LEU A 41 0.09 3.53 -5.47
C LEU A 41 1.21 3.95 -4.51
N TYR A 42 0.87 4.23 -3.25
CA TYR A 42 1.82 4.50 -2.18
C TYR A 42 1.48 3.68 -0.93
N PHE A 43 2.52 3.28 -0.20
CA PHE A 43 2.41 2.55 1.06
C PHE A 43 3.59 2.94 1.97
N VAL A 44 3.48 2.63 3.25
CA VAL A 44 4.56 2.78 4.23
C VAL A 44 4.80 1.41 4.86
N ALA A 45 6.05 0.96 4.87
CA ALA A 45 6.44 -0.33 5.47
C ALA A 45 6.43 -0.31 7.01
N GLY A 46 6.24 0.86 7.61
CA GLY A 46 6.44 1.08 9.03
C GLY A 46 7.92 1.16 9.40
N TYR A 47 8.18 1.43 10.68
CA TYR A 47 9.52 1.35 11.26
C TYR A 47 9.45 0.93 12.72
N SER A 48 10.54 0.39 13.25
CA SER A 48 10.75 0.22 14.67
C SER A 48 12.21 0.51 15.01
N ASP A 49 12.44 1.31 16.04
CA ASP A 49 13.78 1.58 16.60
C ASP A 49 13.98 0.90 17.97
N GLY A 50 13.08 -0.04 18.32
CA GLY A 50 13.04 -0.73 19.62
C GLY A 50 12.23 -0.01 20.70
N VAL A 51 11.99 1.30 20.57
CA VAL A 51 11.21 2.10 21.54
C VAL A 51 9.91 2.59 20.90
N ASN A 52 10.03 3.14 19.71
CA ASN A 52 8.94 3.61 18.87
C ASN A 52 8.62 2.58 17.79
N ARG A 53 7.35 2.49 17.44
CA ARG A 53 6.87 1.69 16.31
C ARG A 53 5.85 2.50 15.53
N GLN A 54 6.08 2.63 14.23
CA GLN A 54 5.04 3.02 13.27
C GLN A 54 4.58 1.76 12.55
N ARG A 55 3.29 1.44 12.62
CA ARG A 55 2.72 0.31 11.88
C ARG A 55 2.72 0.63 10.36
N PRO A 56 2.76 -0.39 9.49
CA PRO A 56 2.59 -0.19 8.07
C PRO A 56 1.26 0.51 7.72
N TYR A 57 1.23 1.18 6.57
CA TYR A 57 0.02 1.79 6.01
C TYR A 57 -0.11 1.44 4.53
N ASN A 58 -1.33 1.12 4.07
CA ASN A 58 -1.63 0.70 2.70
C ASN A 58 -0.94 -0.61 2.25
N LEU A 59 -0.48 -1.44 3.20
CA LEU A 59 0.14 -2.72 2.85
C LEU A 59 -0.89 -3.72 2.29
N SER A 60 -2.12 -3.70 2.79
CA SER A 60 -3.21 -4.52 2.24
C SER A 60 -3.60 -4.08 0.83
N LYS A 61 -3.60 -2.77 0.57
CA LYS A 61 -3.80 -2.21 -0.78
C LYS A 61 -2.73 -2.68 -1.77
N LEU A 62 -1.47 -2.71 -1.33
CA LEU A 62 -0.36 -3.23 -2.13
C LEU A 62 -0.58 -4.72 -2.44
N LEU A 63 -0.86 -5.54 -1.43
CA LEU A 63 -1.08 -6.98 -1.61
C LEU A 63 -2.28 -7.25 -2.52
N TYR A 64 -3.41 -6.60 -2.29
CA TYR A 64 -4.60 -6.68 -3.15
C TYR A 64 -4.26 -6.38 -4.60
N THR A 65 -3.51 -5.30 -4.84
CA THR A 65 -3.13 -4.90 -6.21
C THR A 65 -2.24 -5.95 -6.87
N ILE A 66 -1.30 -6.55 -6.13
CA ILE A 66 -0.46 -7.65 -6.63
C ILE A 66 -1.33 -8.87 -6.98
N VAL A 67 -2.29 -9.25 -6.12
CA VAL A 67 -3.18 -10.39 -6.38
C VAL A 67 -4.06 -10.14 -7.61
N GLU A 68 -4.62 -8.93 -7.76
CA GLU A 68 -5.43 -8.55 -8.93
C GLU A 68 -4.69 -8.73 -10.25
N ILE A 69 -3.42 -8.33 -10.33
CA ILE A 69 -2.64 -8.37 -11.58
C ILE A 69 -1.98 -9.72 -11.83
N LEU A 70 -1.81 -10.56 -10.79
CA LEU A 70 -1.18 -11.87 -10.94
C LEU A 70 -2.15 -12.90 -11.55
N PRO A 71 -1.69 -13.68 -12.55
CA PRO A 71 -2.41 -14.85 -13.03
C PRO A 71 -2.71 -15.85 -11.89
N ASN A 72 -3.87 -16.52 -11.96
CA ASN A 72 -4.34 -17.43 -10.90
C ASN A 72 -3.31 -18.50 -10.50
N ASN A 73 -2.60 -19.08 -11.46
CA ASN A 73 -1.58 -20.11 -11.22
C ASN A 73 -0.33 -19.59 -10.47
N LYS A 74 -0.14 -18.26 -10.36
CA LYS A 74 0.95 -17.65 -9.59
C LYS A 74 0.55 -17.22 -8.18
N ARG A 75 -0.75 -17.19 -7.86
CA ARG A 75 -1.25 -16.73 -6.54
C ARG A 75 -0.88 -17.68 -5.41
N VAL A 76 -0.73 -18.98 -5.68
CA VAL A 76 -0.31 -20.00 -4.69
C VAL A 76 1.04 -19.66 -4.03
N MET A 77 1.95 -18.99 -4.75
CA MET A 77 3.25 -18.57 -4.20
C MET A 77 3.11 -17.50 -3.09
N LEU A 78 2.03 -16.70 -3.13
CA LEU A 78 1.76 -15.70 -2.09
C LEU A 78 1.21 -16.35 -0.81
N ALA A 79 0.41 -17.40 -0.94
CA ALA A 79 -0.16 -18.15 0.19
C ALA A 79 0.92 -18.90 0.99
N ASN A 80 2.02 -19.29 0.34
CA ASN A 80 3.06 -20.13 0.94
C ASN A 80 4.17 -19.35 1.66
N ARG A 81 3.84 -18.82 2.86
CA ARG A 81 4.80 -18.26 3.87
C ARG A 81 5.48 -16.93 3.53
N THR A 82 5.18 -16.31 2.40
CA THR A 82 5.80 -15.03 1.99
C THR A 82 5.13 -13.80 2.62
N ILE A 83 3.91 -13.97 3.12
CA ILE A 83 3.09 -12.90 3.71
C ILE A 83 3.24 -12.90 5.23
N SER A 84 3.34 -11.72 5.83
CA SER A 84 3.40 -11.57 7.29
C SER A 84 2.16 -12.13 7.99
N ASN A 85 2.38 -12.94 9.02
CA ASN A 85 1.32 -13.41 9.93
C ASN A 85 0.98 -12.38 11.03
N ASP A 86 1.70 -11.26 11.11
CA ASP A 86 1.37 -10.18 12.05
C ASP A 86 0.15 -9.39 11.53
N ALA A 87 -0.98 -9.54 12.22
CA ALA A 87 -2.21 -8.83 11.92
C ALA A 87 -2.04 -7.31 11.90
N ASP A 88 -1.13 -6.75 12.71
CA ASP A 88 -0.87 -5.31 12.78
C ASP A 88 -0.38 -4.74 11.44
N ASN A 89 0.29 -5.55 10.61
CA ASN A 89 0.79 -5.11 9.32
C ASN A 89 -0.30 -4.82 8.29
N TRP A 90 -1.55 -5.25 8.56
CA TRP A 90 -2.65 -5.23 7.61
C TRP A 90 -3.82 -4.32 8.04
N LYS A 91 -3.68 -3.63 9.18
CA LYS A 91 -4.76 -2.85 9.80
C LYS A 91 -4.99 -1.51 9.12
N ASP A 92 -3.95 -0.73 8.93
CA ASP A 92 -4.08 0.68 8.54
C ASP A 92 -4.01 0.83 7.00
N ASN A 93 -5.12 1.26 6.40
CA ASN A 93 -5.25 1.45 4.95
C ASN A 93 -6.21 2.60 4.65
N ASP A 94 -6.15 3.15 3.43
CA ASP A 94 -7.08 4.18 2.95
C ASP A 94 -8.50 3.67 2.66
N ALA A 95 -8.70 2.34 2.64
CA ALA A 95 -10.00 1.69 2.51
C ALA A 95 -10.03 0.33 3.23
N SER A 96 -11.24 -0.12 3.62
CA SER A 96 -11.45 -1.29 4.48
C SER A 96 -11.70 -2.62 3.75
N ASP A 97 -11.76 -2.62 2.41
CA ASP A 97 -12.20 -3.78 1.62
C ASP A 97 -11.07 -4.64 1.05
N TYR A 98 -9.82 -4.16 1.07
CA TYR A 98 -8.68 -4.92 0.52
C TYR A 98 -8.53 -6.29 1.18
N ASN A 99 -8.62 -6.36 2.51
CA ASN A 99 -8.46 -7.61 3.25
C ASN A 99 -9.57 -8.63 2.93
N LYS A 100 -10.78 -8.18 2.60
CA LYS A 100 -11.90 -9.06 2.23
C LYS A 100 -11.78 -9.63 0.82
N LYS A 101 -11.10 -8.91 -0.07
CA LYS A 101 -10.93 -9.27 -1.48
C LYS A 101 -9.61 -10.00 -1.77
N THR A 102 -8.77 -10.16 -0.75
CA THR A 102 -7.43 -10.76 -0.87
C THR A 102 -7.32 -12.07 -0.08
N THR A 103 -8.44 -12.74 0.18
CA THR A 103 -8.43 -14.12 0.69
C THR A 103 -7.79 -15.00 -0.39
N LEU A 104 -6.53 -15.38 -0.15
CA LEU A 104 -5.72 -16.24 -1.02
C LEU A 104 -6.14 -17.71 -0.90
#